data_AF-A0AAI8T5V7-F1
#
_entry.id   AF-A0AAI8T5V7-F1
#
_cell.length_a   1.000
_cell.length_b   1.000
_cell.length_c   1.000
_cell.angle_alpha   90.00
_cell.angle_beta   90.00
_cell.angle_gamma   90.00
#
_symmetry.space_group_name_H-M   'P 1'
#
loop_
_entity.id
_entity.type
_entity.pdbx_description
1 polymer ?
#
loop_
_entity_poly.entity_id
_entity_poly.type
_entity_poly.pdbx_seq_one_letter_code
_entity_poly.pdbx_strand_id
1 'polypeptide(L)'
;MLSHKYHFVGHEEFSATSRFSPLDLAGKSKGLAEAVILSGPSIHPKKIEIELQFGNLAVAVQPFDHFLALGGGGVRLPLLRTISHRALIRSLDGKPLKAAKLYEFLSQVCSFLGFIKGTRVGYGEVRNAARNGFRCLGFSRADRLEAPKNWFHWAMADDLPAVFTSYMTIFQTPEAKRGVGRALAYYKIANLARYDSVETAVIMSAAGLETLAAYVLGTRGGWSVWMLRNVSLAERIRACTRLLKIEGDPADQSDLLRKRLKPKKGQPVADGFSLLTEFRNGVTHSSPFNYDMDIFHAWDASQWLLEMQLLALFNYRGKYQDRRLQMRTYAGNLATFPAA
;
A
#
# COMPACT_ATOMS: atom_id res chain seq x y z
N MET A 1 -29.12 22.49 -3.49
CA MET A 1 -28.78 21.54 -4.58
C MET A 1 -28.34 20.23 -3.96
N LEU A 2 -29.23 19.23 -3.94
CA LEU A 2 -28.88 17.84 -3.65
C LEU A 2 -28.17 17.27 -4.88
N SER A 3 -26.88 17.00 -4.77
CA SER A 3 -26.16 16.24 -5.78
C SER A 3 -26.26 14.78 -5.35
N HIS A 4 -27.02 14.00 -6.13
CA HIS A 4 -27.08 12.54 -6.12
C HIS A 4 -27.61 11.90 -4.83
N LYS A 5 -28.90 11.54 -4.83
CA LYS A 5 -29.43 10.46 -3.98
C LYS A 5 -29.11 9.13 -4.65
N TYR A 6 -28.35 8.28 -3.99
CA TYR A 6 -28.10 6.93 -4.47
C TYR A 6 -29.09 5.99 -3.78
N HIS A 7 -30.01 5.45 -4.57
CA HIS A 7 -30.87 4.36 -4.16
C HIS A 7 -30.13 3.06 -4.44
N PHE A 8 -29.55 2.47 -3.40
CA PHE A 8 -29.09 1.09 -3.47
C PHE A 8 -30.30 0.17 -3.25
N VAL A 9 -30.36 -0.95 -3.96
CA VAL A 9 -31.35 -2.00 -3.71
C VAL A 9 -31.04 -2.58 -2.32
N GLY A 10 -31.82 -2.22 -1.29
CA GLY A 10 -31.63 -2.74 0.08
C GLY A 10 -31.54 -1.74 1.25
N HIS A 11 -32.16 -0.56 1.17
CA HIS A 11 -32.30 0.42 2.29
C HIS A 11 -31.11 1.35 2.61
N GLU A 12 -30.01 1.32 1.84
CA GLU A 12 -28.93 2.30 2.03
C GLU A 12 -29.18 3.56 1.18
N GLU A 13 -29.34 4.72 1.84
CA GLU A 13 -29.43 6.04 1.19
C GLU A 13 -28.12 6.82 1.40
N PHE A 14 -27.50 7.25 0.31
CA PHE A 14 -26.31 8.09 0.32
C PHE A 14 -26.57 9.38 -0.46
N SER A 15 -26.14 10.53 0.08
CA SER A 15 -26.27 11.83 -0.58
C SER A 15 -24.94 12.57 -0.65
N ALA A 16 -24.48 12.89 -1.86
CA ALA A 16 -23.14 13.40 -2.10
C ALA A 16 -23.12 14.79 -2.74
N THR A 17 -22.94 15.85 -1.95
CA THR A 17 -22.87 17.20 -2.54
C THR A 17 -21.46 17.49 -3.07
N SER A 18 -21.29 17.47 -4.40
CA SER A 18 -20.07 17.96 -5.05
C SER A 18 -19.81 19.42 -4.67
N ARG A 19 -18.58 19.74 -4.25
CA ARG A 19 -18.16 21.11 -3.92
C ARG A 19 -16.75 21.39 -4.43
N PHE A 20 -16.52 22.62 -4.85
CA PHE A 20 -15.21 23.13 -5.29
C PHE A 20 -14.22 23.33 -4.12
N SER A 21 -14.73 23.53 -2.90
CA SER A 21 -13.92 23.70 -1.69
C SER A 21 -14.27 22.63 -0.65
N PRO A 22 -13.28 22.05 0.06
CA PRO A 22 -13.53 21.14 1.17
C PRO A 22 -14.43 21.79 2.21
N LEU A 23 -15.42 21.06 2.73
CA LEU A 23 -16.19 21.53 3.88
C LEU A 23 -15.57 20.96 5.15
N ASP A 24 -15.11 21.84 6.03
CA ASP A 24 -14.64 21.43 7.34
C ASP A 24 -15.81 21.07 8.26
N LEU A 25 -15.58 20.09 9.13
CA LEU A 25 -16.54 19.77 10.19
C LEU A 25 -16.69 20.97 11.11
N ALA A 26 -17.91 21.45 11.26
CA ALA A 26 -18.27 22.49 12.23
C ALA A 26 -19.23 21.93 13.29
N GLY A 27 -19.24 22.54 14.48
CA GLY A 27 -20.08 22.12 15.62
C GLY A 27 -19.39 21.14 16.58
N LYS A 28 -20.03 20.86 17.72
CA LYS A 28 -19.53 19.92 18.74
C LYS A 28 -19.88 18.49 18.35
N SER A 29 -18.90 17.68 17.95
CA SER A 29 -19.09 16.24 17.79
C SER A 29 -19.11 15.56 19.15
N LYS A 30 -19.95 14.54 19.37
CA LYS A 30 -19.94 13.70 20.59
C LYS A 30 -18.79 12.68 20.58
N GLY A 31 -17.63 13.05 20.05
CA GLY A 31 -16.51 12.12 19.86
C GLY A 31 -16.71 11.09 18.75
N LEU A 32 -17.74 11.23 17.91
CA LEU A 32 -18.07 10.31 16.82
C LEU A 32 -18.06 11.03 15.47
N ALA A 33 -17.57 10.32 14.45
CA ALA A 33 -17.64 10.72 13.06
C ALA A 33 -17.78 9.49 12.16
N GLU A 34 -18.26 9.70 10.94
CA GLU A 34 -18.37 8.70 9.88
C GLU A 34 -17.65 9.23 8.65
N ALA A 35 -17.07 8.36 7.83
CA ALA A 35 -16.55 8.70 6.51
C ALA A 35 -16.80 7.56 5.52
N VAL A 36 -16.76 7.89 4.24
CA VAL A 36 -16.75 6.89 3.17
C VAL A 36 -15.34 6.68 2.67
N ILE A 37 -14.92 5.42 2.58
CA ILE A 37 -13.67 5.01 1.97
C ILE A 37 -13.90 4.71 0.49
N LEU A 38 -13.05 5.32 -0.32
CA LEU A 38 -13.04 5.18 -1.76
C LEU A 38 -11.95 4.21 -2.19
N SER A 39 -12.34 3.20 -2.96
CA SER A 39 -11.44 2.24 -3.61
C SER A 39 -10.58 1.45 -2.62
N GLY A 40 -11.15 1.05 -1.47
CA GLY A 40 -10.47 0.28 -0.41
C GLY A 40 -10.09 -1.16 -0.80
N PRO A 41 -9.30 -1.86 0.04
CA PRO A 41 -8.85 -3.22 -0.22
C PRO A 41 -10.01 -4.22 -0.15
N SER A 42 -9.85 -5.39 -0.77
CA SER A 42 -10.79 -6.50 -0.60
C SER A 42 -10.68 -7.06 0.82
N ILE A 43 -11.77 -7.01 1.57
CA ILE A 43 -11.92 -7.64 2.89
C ILE A 43 -12.73 -8.93 2.71
N HIS A 44 -12.47 -9.95 3.53
CA HIS A 44 -13.20 -11.22 3.43
C HIS A 44 -14.70 -11.01 3.65
N PRO A 45 -15.60 -11.66 2.88
CA PRO A 45 -17.04 -11.48 3.02
C PRO A 45 -17.61 -11.85 4.39
N LYS A 46 -16.96 -12.79 5.11
CA LYS A 46 -17.36 -13.16 6.48
C LYS A 46 -16.74 -12.27 7.56
N LYS A 47 -15.82 -11.36 7.21
CA LYS A 47 -15.26 -10.38 8.16
C LYS A 47 -15.99 -9.06 7.95
N ILE A 48 -16.85 -8.77 8.90
CA ILE A 48 -17.78 -7.64 8.84
C ILE A 48 -17.03 -6.31 9.07
N GLU A 49 -15.87 -6.35 9.74
CA GLU A 49 -15.16 -5.15 10.17
C GLU A 49 -13.67 -5.37 10.39
N ILE A 50 -12.86 -4.35 10.11
CA ILE A 50 -11.48 -4.21 10.58
C ILE A 50 -11.43 -3.03 11.55
N GLU A 51 -11.07 -3.28 12.81
CA GLU A 51 -10.88 -2.23 13.80
C GLU A 51 -9.41 -1.80 13.85
N LEU A 52 -9.15 -0.52 13.58
CA LEU A 52 -7.82 0.08 13.61
C LEU A 52 -7.79 1.17 14.69
N GLN A 53 -6.78 1.13 15.55
CA GLN A 53 -6.66 2.06 16.68
C GLN A 53 -5.27 2.69 16.72
N PHE A 54 -5.20 3.97 17.08
CA PHE A 54 -3.94 4.61 17.45
C PHE A 54 -4.16 5.76 18.44
N GLY A 55 -3.45 5.71 19.57
CA GLY A 55 -3.64 6.65 20.66
C GLY A 55 -5.09 6.63 21.16
N ASN A 56 -5.75 7.79 21.12
CA ASN A 56 -7.12 7.97 21.60
C ASN A 56 -8.19 7.89 20.49
N LEU A 57 -7.82 7.44 19.29
CA LEU A 57 -8.74 7.31 18.15
C LEU A 57 -8.83 5.85 17.71
N ALA A 58 -10.05 5.41 17.43
CA ALA A 58 -10.31 4.14 16.76
C ALA A 58 -11.18 4.38 15.52
N VAL A 59 -10.97 3.57 14.50
CA VAL A 59 -11.80 3.49 13.31
C VAL A 59 -12.19 2.06 13.03
N ALA A 60 -13.46 1.89 12.74
CA ALA A 60 -14.11 0.67 12.39
C ALA A 60 -14.38 0.71 10.87
N VAL A 61 -13.67 -0.09 10.08
CA VAL A 61 -13.75 -0.10 8.61
C VAL A 61 -14.57 -1.29 8.16
N GLN A 62 -15.74 -1.02 7.58
CA GLN A 62 -16.73 -2.03 7.20
C GLN A 62 -16.99 -1.94 5.69
N PRO A 63 -16.85 -3.03 4.92
CA PRO A 63 -17.20 -3.02 3.50
C PRO A 63 -18.71 -2.87 3.34
N PHE A 64 -19.14 -2.13 2.32
CA PHE A 64 -20.56 -2.10 1.95
C PHE A 64 -20.98 -3.42 1.30
N ASP A 65 -22.25 -3.79 1.43
CA ASP A 65 -22.80 -5.03 0.88
C ASP A 65 -22.58 -5.15 -0.64
N HIS A 66 -22.72 -4.04 -1.37
CA HIS A 66 -22.47 -4.04 -2.80
C HIS A 66 -21.01 -4.31 -3.16
N PHE A 67 -20.08 -3.86 -2.31
CA PHE A 67 -18.66 -4.09 -2.53
C PHE A 67 -18.31 -5.56 -2.27
N LEU A 68 -18.93 -6.19 -1.26
CA LEU A 68 -18.84 -7.63 -1.03
C LEU A 68 -19.43 -8.43 -2.20
N ALA A 69 -20.56 -8.00 -2.75
CA ALA A 69 -21.23 -8.66 -3.87
C ALA A 69 -20.37 -8.68 -5.15
N LEU A 70 -19.49 -7.69 -5.36
CA LEU A 70 -18.55 -7.67 -6.49
C LEU A 70 -17.52 -8.82 -6.41
N GLY A 71 -17.14 -9.25 -5.20
CA GLY A 71 -16.22 -10.37 -5.00
C GLY A 71 -16.83 -11.75 -5.25
N GLY A 72 -18.16 -11.87 -5.24
CA GLY A 72 -18.89 -13.13 -5.40
C GLY A 72 -19.21 -13.53 -6.84
N GLY A 73 -18.80 -12.74 -7.85
CA GLY A 73 -18.99 -13.05 -9.28
C GLY A 73 -20.43 -12.98 -9.81
N GLY A 74 -21.42 -12.72 -8.94
CA GLY A 74 -22.84 -12.89 -9.28
C GLY A 74 -23.60 -11.64 -9.73
N VAL A 75 -23.12 -10.42 -9.46
CA VAL A 75 -23.94 -9.22 -9.65
C VAL A 75 -23.22 -8.11 -10.42
N ARG A 76 -23.71 -7.81 -11.63
CA ARG A 76 -23.41 -6.56 -12.35
C ARG A 76 -24.28 -5.44 -11.78
N LEU A 77 -23.97 -5.00 -10.57
CA LEU A 77 -24.63 -3.81 -10.02
C LEU A 77 -24.18 -2.57 -10.81
N PRO A 78 -25.08 -1.62 -11.14
CA PRO A 78 -24.74 -0.34 -11.79
C PRO A 78 -24.00 0.63 -10.84
N LEU A 79 -23.21 0.10 -9.92
CA LEU A 79 -22.63 0.83 -8.81
C LEU A 79 -21.23 1.30 -9.15
N LEU A 80 -20.94 2.54 -8.75
CA LEU A 80 -19.60 3.08 -8.81
C LEU A 80 -18.70 2.21 -7.93
N ARG A 81 -17.86 1.37 -8.57
CA ARG A 81 -16.79 0.56 -7.95
C ARG A 81 -15.89 1.36 -6.98
N THR A 82 -16.00 2.68 -7.02
CA THR A 82 -15.24 3.64 -6.23
C THR A 82 -15.66 3.70 -4.77
N ILE A 83 -16.93 3.50 -4.40
CA ILE A 83 -17.35 3.52 -2.98
C ILE A 83 -17.28 2.10 -2.43
N SER A 84 -16.49 1.90 -1.38
CA SER A 84 -16.07 0.54 -0.98
C SER A 84 -16.38 0.21 0.48
N HIS A 85 -16.10 1.13 1.40
CA HIS A 85 -16.26 0.89 2.82
C HIS A 85 -16.84 2.11 3.53
N ARG A 86 -17.54 1.86 4.62
CA ARG A 86 -17.86 2.82 5.67
C ARG A 86 -16.73 2.81 6.71
N ALA A 87 -16.38 3.99 7.21
CA ALA A 87 -15.43 4.16 8.30
C ALA A 87 -16.12 4.87 9.46
N LEU A 88 -16.25 4.19 10.60
CA LEU A 88 -16.84 4.72 11.83
C LEU A 88 -15.72 5.11 12.79
N ILE A 89 -15.55 6.39 13.05
CA ILE A 89 -14.47 6.95 13.86
C ILE A 89 -14.98 7.34 15.23
N ARG A 90 -14.26 6.94 16.28
CA ARG A 90 -14.58 7.27 17.68
C ARG A 90 -13.37 7.76 18.46
N SER A 91 -13.60 8.73 19.36
CA SER A 91 -12.69 9.13 20.42
C SER A 91 -12.87 8.18 21.61
N LEU A 92 -11.80 7.55 22.08
CA LEU A 92 -11.88 6.56 23.17
C LEU A 92 -12.13 7.21 24.53
N ASP A 93 -11.69 8.45 24.74
CA ASP A 93 -12.00 9.26 25.92
C ASP A 93 -13.36 9.99 25.84
N GLY A 94 -14.16 9.75 24.80
CA GLY A 94 -15.45 10.39 24.59
C GLY A 94 -15.41 11.89 24.29
N LYS A 95 -14.22 12.51 24.18
CA LYS A 95 -14.11 13.95 23.90
C LYS A 95 -14.46 14.27 22.45
N PRO A 96 -14.92 15.50 22.18
CA PRO A 96 -15.18 15.96 20.82
C PRO A 96 -13.96 15.82 19.89
N LEU A 97 -14.19 15.25 18.71
CA LEU A 97 -13.19 15.16 17.65
C LEU A 97 -12.92 16.55 17.07
N LYS A 98 -11.66 16.98 17.10
CA LYS A 98 -11.21 18.16 16.35
C LYS A 98 -11.08 17.80 14.88
N ALA A 99 -11.68 18.60 13.98
CA ALA A 99 -11.72 18.35 12.54
C ALA A 99 -10.32 18.06 11.95
N ALA A 100 -9.33 18.89 12.26
CA ALA A 100 -7.96 18.70 11.77
C ALA A 100 -7.35 17.35 12.17
N LYS A 101 -7.51 16.94 13.43
CA LYS A 101 -7.03 15.64 13.94
C LYS A 101 -7.76 14.47 13.29
N LEU A 102 -9.06 14.59 13.10
CA LEU A 102 -9.85 13.57 12.41
C LEU A 102 -9.37 13.38 10.96
N TYR A 103 -9.18 14.48 10.23
CA TYR A 103 -8.72 14.42 8.85
C TYR A 103 -7.28 13.89 8.73
N GLU A 104 -6.40 14.24 9.66
CA GLU A 104 -5.06 13.65 9.72
C GLU A 104 -5.15 12.14 9.95
N PHE A 105 -5.94 11.69 10.93
CA PHE A 105 -6.14 10.28 11.22
C PHE A 105 -6.73 9.51 10.03
N LEU A 106 -7.80 10.02 9.41
CA LEU A 106 -8.39 9.42 8.20
C LEU A 106 -7.41 9.34 7.03
N SER A 107 -6.54 10.35 6.87
CA SER A 107 -5.51 10.33 5.83
C SER A 107 -4.47 9.23 6.09
N GLN A 108 -4.11 8.98 7.35
CA GLN A 108 -3.23 7.88 7.71
C GLN A 108 -3.89 6.52 7.52
N VAL A 109 -5.16 6.38 7.94
CA VAL A 109 -5.95 5.16 7.72
C VAL A 109 -6.03 4.84 6.24
N CYS A 110 -6.37 5.82 5.38
CA CYS A 110 -6.42 5.59 3.94
C CYS A 110 -5.04 5.32 3.33
N SER A 111 -3.98 5.96 3.83
CA SER A 111 -2.62 5.65 3.38
C SER A 111 -2.24 4.20 3.69
N PHE A 112 -2.59 3.72 4.88
CA PHE A 112 -2.39 2.33 5.30
C PHE A 112 -3.25 1.35 4.49
N LEU A 113 -4.55 1.62 4.31
CA LEU A 113 -5.41 0.83 3.43
C LEU A 113 -4.89 0.81 1.99
N GLY A 114 -4.26 1.89 1.53
CA GLY A 114 -3.59 1.96 0.23
C GLY A 114 -2.31 1.13 0.14
N PHE A 115 -1.58 0.99 1.25
CA PHE A 115 -0.47 0.04 1.35
C PHE A 115 -0.96 -1.41 1.27
N ILE A 116 -2.03 -1.74 1.98
CA ILE A 116 -2.69 -3.07 1.92
C ILE A 116 -3.20 -3.37 0.51
N LYS A 117 -3.86 -2.41 -0.12
CA LYS A 117 -4.40 -2.56 -1.48
C LYS A 117 -3.31 -2.55 -2.56
N GLY A 118 -2.17 -1.92 -2.31
CA GLY A 118 -1.14 -1.68 -3.31
C GLY A 118 -1.38 -0.47 -4.23
N THR A 119 -2.49 0.26 -4.05
CA THR A 119 -2.84 1.46 -4.85
C THR A 119 -3.41 2.57 -3.97
N ARG A 120 -3.79 3.69 -4.58
CA ARG A 120 -4.38 4.81 -3.84
C ARG A 120 -5.76 4.42 -3.28
N VAL A 121 -5.92 4.67 -1.99
CA VAL A 121 -7.21 4.69 -1.27
C VAL A 121 -7.42 6.11 -0.80
N GLY A 122 -8.66 6.59 -0.84
CA GLY A 122 -9.00 7.87 -0.28
C GLY A 122 -10.29 7.79 0.51
N TYR A 123 -10.73 8.94 0.99
CA TYR A 123 -11.98 9.06 1.72
C TYR A 123 -12.76 10.26 1.20
N GLY A 124 -14.04 10.30 1.56
CA GLY A 124 -14.97 11.39 1.30
C GLY A 124 -16.10 11.37 2.33
N GLU A 125 -16.99 12.35 2.23
CA GLU A 125 -18.20 12.44 3.07
C GLU A 125 -17.98 12.22 4.55
N VAL A 126 -17.12 13.04 5.14
CA VAL A 126 -16.83 12.95 6.56
C VAL A 126 -17.97 13.60 7.33
N ARG A 127 -18.82 12.84 7.99
CA ARG A 127 -20.00 13.33 8.73
C ARG A 127 -19.74 13.29 10.24
N ASN A 128 -20.31 14.23 10.98
CA ASN A 128 -20.45 14.12 12.43
C ASN A 128 -21.89 14.48 12.84
N ALA A 129 -22.23 14.34 14.13
CA ALA A 129 -23.57 14.62 14.64
C ALA A 129 -24.06 16.07 14.43
N ALA A 130 -23.19 17.01 14.03
CA ALA A 130 -23.51 18.42 13.88
C ALA A 130 -23.60 18.86 12.40
N ARG A 131 -22.67 18.43 11.53
CA ARG A 131 -22.64 18.74 10.08
C ARG A 131 -21.91 17.69 9.26
N ASN A 132 -22.24 17.63 7.97
CA ASN A 132 -21.53 16.85 6.96
C ASN A 132 -20.34 17.65 6.44
N GLY A 133 -19.11 17.18 6.64
CA GLY A 133 -17.92 17.60 5.92
C GLY A 133 -17.75 16.82 4.62
N PHE A 134 -17.10 17.43 3.63
CA PHE A 134 -16.79 16.77 2.36
C PHE A 134 -15.33 17.03 2.01
N ARG A 135 -14.60 15.94 1.74
CA ARG A 135 -13.23 16.00 1.23
C ARG A 135 -13.02 14.87 0.24
N CYS A 136 -13.13 15.11 -1.06
CA CYS A 136 -12.78 14.11 -2.07
C CYS A 136 -11.29 14.19 -2.38
N LEU A 137 -10.52 13.16 -2.02
CA LEU A 137 -9.08 13.10 -2.33
C LEU A 137 -8.82 12.56 -3.74
N GLY A 138 -9.19 13.34 -4.76
CA GLY A 138 -8.56 13.30 -6.09
C GLY A 138 -8.60 11.96 -6.81
N PHE A 139 -9.77 11.32 -6.86
CA PHE A 139 -10.05 10.27 -7.83
C PHE A 139 -10.79 10.86 -9.04
N SER A 140 -10.40 10.43 -10.23
CA SER A 140 -11.03 10.75 -11.51
C SER A 140 -11.66 9.49 -12.13
N ARG A 141 -12.46 9.67 -13.19
CA ARG A 141 -12.99 8.54 -13.96
C ARG A 141 -11.91 7.73 -14.68
N ALA A 142 -10.70 8.28 -14.82
CA ALA A 142 -9.57 7.61 -15.45
C ALA A 142 -8.78 6.71 -14.49
N ASP A 143 -9.04 6.79 -13.17
CA ASP A 143 -8.31 5.97 -12.21
C ASP A 143 -8.71 4.50 -12.30
N ARG A 144 -7.70 3.63 -12.41
CA ARG A 144 -7.88 2.18 -12.29
C ARG A 144 -8.19 1.82 -10.84
N LEU A 145 -9.38 1.30 -10.60
CA LEU A 145 -9.84 0.91 -9.26
C LEU A 145 -9.44 -0.52 -8.88
N GLU A 146 -9.00 -1.32 -9.85
CA GLU A 146 -8.59 -2.70 -9.67
C GLU A 146 -7.40 -2.83 -8.72
N ALA A 147 -7.45 -3.82 -7.84
CA ALA A 147 -6.35 -4.12 -6.95
C ALA A 147 -5.24 -4.88 -7.73
N PRO A 148 -3.98 -4.41 -7.70
CA PRO A 148 -2.85 -5.16 -8.21
C PRO A 148 -2.59 -6.39 -7.35
N LYS A 149 -1.83 -7.33 -7.90
CA LYS A 149 -1.17 -8.39 -7.12
C LYS A 149 -0.27 -7.74 -6.06
N ASN A 150 -0.32 -8.21 -4.81
CA ASN A 150 0.48 -7.67 -3.71
C ASN A 150 0.62 -8.70 -2.57
N TRP A 151 1.26 -8.28 -1.48
CA TRP A 151 1.52 -9.07 -0.28
C TRP A 151 0.28 -9.46 0.55
N PHE A 152 -0.82 -8.71 0.45
CA PHE A 152 -1.96 -8.83 1.34
C PHE A 152 -2.98 -9.84 0.83
N HIS A 153 -3.41 -10.70 1.73
CA HIS A 153 -4.57 -11.56 1.55
C HIS A 153 -5.53 -11.38 2.72
N TRP A 154 -6.84 -11.46 2.46
CA TRP A 154 -7.88 -11.22 3.47
C TRP A 154 -7.77 -12.12 4.71
N ALA A 155 -7.14 -13.30 4.58
CA ALA A 155 -6.90 -14.22 5.69
C ALA A 155 -6.00 -13.60 6.78
N MET A 156 -5.24 -12.57 6.44
CA MET A 156 -4.34 -11.84 7.34
C MET A 156 -5.01 -10.64 8.00
N ALA A 157 -6.33 -10.45 7.82
CA ALA A 157 -7.01 -9.27 8.33
C ALA A 157 -6.94 -9.13 9.86
N ASP A 158 -6.75 -10.22 10.61
CA ASP A 158 -6.62 -10.19 12.08
C ASP A 158 -5.27 -9.60 12.52
N ASP A 159 -4.26 -9.61 11.64
CA ASP A 159 -2.95 -9.05 11.94
C ASP A 159 -2.89 -7.53 11.71
N LEU A 160 -3.81 -7.00 10.88
CA LEU A 160 -3.79 -5.60 10.44
C LEU A 160 -3.83 -4.57 11.57
N PRO A 161 -4.56 -4.74 12.69
CA PRO A 161 -4.55 -3.78 13.79
C PRO A 161 -3.15 -3.60 14.40
N ALA A 162 -2.39 -4.69 14.55
CA ALA A 162 -1.03 -4.66 15.06
C ALA A 162 -0.08 -3.97 14.06
N VAL A 163 -0.17 -4.34 12.77
CA VAL A 163 0.62 -3.70 11.70
C VAL A 163 0.31 -2.21 11.59
N PHE A 164 -0.95 -1.82 11.70
CA PHE A 164 -1.38 -0.42 11.69
C PHE A 164 -0.78 0.37 12.84
N THR A 165 -0.78 -0.20 14.04
CA THR A 165 -0.18 0.45 15.21
C THR A 165 1.30 0.70 14.99
N SER A 166 2.06 -0.28 14.50
CA SER A 166 3.48 -0.13 14.17
C SER A 166 3.72 0.87 13.03
N TYR A 167 2.88 0.85 12.00
CA TYR A 167 2.87 1.85 10.92
C TYR A 167 2.72 3.26 11.50
N MET A 168 1.70 3.49 12.33
CA MET A 168 1.41 4.80 12.90
C MET A 168 2.54 5.30 13.80
N THR A 169 3.14 4.42 14.60
CA THR A 169 4.31 4.74 15.44
C THR A 169 5.49 5.22 14.58
N ILE A 170 5.78 4.56 13.47
CA ILE A 170 6.87 4.98 12.57
C ILE A 170 6.61 6.37 11.99
N PHE A 171 5.38 6.64 11.57
CA PHE A 171 4.99 7.92 10.97
C PHE A 171 4.88 9.09 11.97
N GLN A 172 5.23 8.89 13.25
CA GLN A 172 5.33 9.99 14.21
C GLN A 172 6.50 10.94 13.93
N THR A 173 7.54 10.50 13.22
CA THR A 173 8.72 11.33 12.90
C THR A 173 8.63 11.99 11.52
N PRO A 174 9.05 13.25 11.34
CA PRO A 174 9.13 13.90 10.03
C PRO A 174 10.01 13.14 9.03
N GLU A 175 11.08 12.51 9.50
CA GLU A 175 12.02 11.72 8.72
C GLU A 175 11.32 10.51 8.10
N ALA A 176 10.50 9.80 8.87
CA ALA A 176 9.71 8.67 8.37
C ALA A 176 8.65 9.12 7.36
N LYS A 177 7.97 10.25 7.62
CA LYS A 177 7.01 10.84 6.67
C LYS A 177 7.66 11.10 5.31
N ARG A 178 8.92 11.54 5.28
CA ARG A 178 9.68 11.76 4.04
C ARG A 178 10.22 10.47 3.43
N GLY A 179 10.89 9.62 4.21
CA GLY A 179 11.53 8.39 3.72
C GLY A 179 10.52 7.29 3.41
N VAL A 180 9.88 6.76 4.44
CA VAL A 180 8.90 5.67 4.33
C VAL A 180 7.68 6.12 3.53
N GLY A 181 7.19 7.34 3.75
CA GLY A 181 6.05 7.88 3.00
C GLY A 181 6.30 7.96 1.49
N ARG A 182 7.52 8.33 1.09
CA ARG A 182 7.92 8.38 -0.32
C ARG A 182 8.13 6.98 -0.92
N ALA A 183 8.72 6.05 -0.16
CA ALA A 183 8.82 4.65 -0.57
C ALA A 183 7.43 4.03 -0.81
N LEU A 184 6.45 4.28 0.06
CA LEU A 184 5.05 3.87 -0.12
C LEU A 184 4.39 4.53 -1.34
N ALA A 185 4.71 5.79 -1.63
CA ALA A 185 4.22 6.45 -2.84
C ALA A 185 4.76 5.75 -4.09
N TYR A 186 6.06 5.48 -4.16
CA TYR A 186 6.68 4.77 -5.28
C TYR A 186 6.16 3.33 -5.42
N TYR A 187 5.93 2.63 -4.32
CA TYR A 187 5.26 1.33 -4.30
C TYR A 187 3.90 1.37 -5.02
N LYS A 188 3.03 2.32 -4.64
CA LYS A 188 1.70 2.48 -5.24
C LYS A 188 1.78 2.88 -6.72
N ILE A 189 2.70 3.76 -7.09
CA ILE A 189 2.90 4.19 -8.48
C ILE A 189 3.39 3.02 -9.34
N ALA A 190 4.35 2.23 -8.85
CA ALA A 190 4.88 1.07 -9.57
C ALA A 190 3.79 0.04 -9.86
N ASN A 191 2.90 -0.22 -8.90
CA ASN A 191 1.76 -1.12 -9.11
C ASN A 191 0.76 -0.61 -10.16
N LEU A 192 0.56 0.71 -10.27
CA LEU A 192 -0.31 1.30 -11.28
C LEU A 192 0.33 1.32 -12.67
N ALA A 193 1.60 1.73 -12.74
CA ALA A 193 2.32 1.94 -13.99
C ALA A 193 2.57 0.65 -14.77
N ARG A 194 2.62 -0.52 -14.10
CA ARG A 194 2.96 -1.82 -14.72
C ARG A 194 2.16 -2.17 -15.98
N TYR A 195 0.92 -1.69 -16.06
CA TYR A 195 0.00 -1.99 -17.14
C TYR A 195 0.21 -1.09 -18.36
N ASP A 196 0.84 0.07 -18.18
CA ASP A 196 1.10 1.06 -19.24
C ASP A 196 2.58 1.08 -19.65
N SER A 197 3.49 0.92 -18.68
CA SER A 197 4.93 0.81 -18.88
C SER A 197 5.56 0.05 -17.72
N VAL A 198 6.01 -1.17 -18.00
CA VAL A 198 6.71 -2.01 -17.03
C VAL A 198 8.08 -1.44 -16.67
N GLU A 199 8.73 -0.72 -17.59
CA GLU A 199 9.98 0.01 -17.38
C GLU A 199 9.80 1.06 -16.29
N THR A 200 8.74 1.87 -16.40
CA THR A 200 8.37 2.85 -15.37
C THR A 200 8.11 2.16 -14.03
N ALA A 201 7.43 1.01 -14.04
CA ALA A 201 7.18 0.24 -12.84
C ALA A 201 8.47 -0.28 -12.17
N VAL A 202 9.45 -0.76 -12.95
CA VAL A 202 10.77 -1.16 -12.46
C VAL A 202 11.52 0.04 -11.87
N ILE A 203 11.53 1.18 -12.55
CA ILE A 203 12.17 2.42 -12.09
C ILE A 203 11.59 2.85 -10.75
N MET A 204 10.26 2.87 -10.63
CA MET A 204 9.58 3.28 -9.39
C MET A 204 9.80 2.26 -8.27
N SER A 205 9.85 0.96 -8.57
CA SER A 205 10.16 -0.08 -7.57
C SER A 205 11.57 0.11 -7.00
N ALA A 206 12.56 0.34 -7.87
CA ALA A 206 13.94 0.58 -7.47
C ALA A 206 14.09 1.89 -6.69
N ALA A 207 13.40 2.96 -7.08
CA ALA A 207 13.36 4.22 -6.34
C ALA A 207 12.75 4.03 -4.94
N GLY A 208 11.72 3.19 -4.81
CA GLY A 208 11.12 2.77 -3.55
C GLY A 208 12.12 2.06 -2.64
N LEU A 209 12.82 1.04 -3.19
CA LEU A 209 13.87 0.30 -2.48
C LEU A 209 15.03 1.18 -2.05
N GLU A 210 15.53 2.05 -2.94
CA GLU A 210 16.61 3.00 -2.62
C GLU A 210 16.22 3.94 -1.49
N THR A 211 15.03 4.53 -1.59
CA THR A 211 14.53 5.49 -0.61
C THR A 211 14.33 4.83 0.76
N LEU A 212 13.77 3.63 0.77
CA LEU A 212 13.55 2.87 2.01
C LEU A 212 14.88 2.43 2.62
N ALA A 213 15.80 1.88 1.82
CA ALA A 213 17.12 1.47 2.27
C ALA A 213 17.89 2.65 2.88
N ALA A 214 17.89 3.82 2.25
CA ALA A 214 18.52 5.01 2.80
C ALA A 214 17.93 5.41 4.17
N TYR A 215 16.60 5.36 4.31
CA TYR A 215 15.93 5.64 5.58
C TYR A 215 16.32 4.62 6.67
N VAL A 216 16.20 3.32 6.39
CA VAL A 216 16.48 2.25 7.36
C VAL A 216 17.95 2.24 7.76
N LEU A 217 18.87 2.30 6.79
CA LEU A 217 20.31 2.32 7.06
C LEU A 217 20.74 3.58 7.81
N GLY A 218 20.17 4.74 7.48
CA GLY A 218 20.47 5.98 8.20
C GLY A 218 19.95 5.99 9.64
N THR A 219 18.73 5.48 9.87
CA THR A 219 18.07 5.57 11.19
C THR A 219 18.36 4.39 12.11
N ARG A 220 18.53 3.18 11.57
CA ARG A 220 18.77 1.94 12.34
C ARG A 220 20.17 1.38 12.14
N GLY A 221 20.78 1.62 10.98
CA GLY A 221 22.11 1.12 10.64
C GLY A 221 23.25 2.08 11.01
N GLY A 222 22.95 3.33 11.36
CA GLY A 222 23.96 4.36 11.67
C GLY A 222 24.74 4.87 10.46
N TRP A 223 24.25 4.64 9.23
CA TRP A 223 24.97 5.05 8.02
C TRP A 223 24.87 6.56 7.80
N SER A 224 26.02 7.20 7.54
CA SER A 224 26.05 8.60 7.14
C SER A 224 25.60 8.80 5.69
N VAL A 225 25.24 10.04 5.33
CA VAL A 225 24.93 10.40 3.94
C VAL A 225 26.10 10.09 3.00
N TRP A 226 27.34 10.25 3.48
CA TRP A 226 28.55 9.92 2.72
C TRP A 226 28.67 8.42 2.47
N MET A 227 28.45 7.58 3.49
CA MET A 227 28.44 6.12 3.34
C MET A 227 27.38 5.67 2.34
N LEU A 228 26.17 6.23 2.45
CA LEU A 228 25.11 5.96 1.50
C LEU A 228 25.57 6.29 0.08
N ARG A 229 26.11 7.49 -0.19
CA ARG A 229 26.53 7.90 -1.55
C ARG A 229 27.60 7.02 -2.18
N ASN A 230 28.54 6.48 -1.40
CA ASN A 230 29.69 5.74 -1.93
C ASN A 230 29.46 4.23 -2.08
N VAL A 231 28.29 3.74 -1.66
CA VAL A 231 27.92 2.33 -1.81
C VAL A 231 26.96 2.19 -2.98
N SER A 232 27.12 1.11 -3.77
CA SER A 232 26.23 0.84 -4.91
C SER A 232 24.79 0.61 -4.44
N LEU A 233 23.81 0.84 -5.33
CA LEU A 233 22.41 0.63 -4.99
C LEU A 233 22.14 -0.81 -4.54
N ALA A 234 22.73 -1.81 -5.20
CA ALA A 234 22.55 -3.22 -4.86
C ALA A 234 23.04 -3.51 -3.44
N GLU A 235 24.21 -2.99 -3.07
CA GLU A 235 24.76 -3.14 -1.72
C GLU A 235 23.90 -2.44 -0.66
N ARG A 236 23.35 -1.24 -0.94
CA ARG A 236 22.43 -0.57 -0.01
C ARG A 236 21.17 -1.41 0.23
N ILE A 237 20.58 -1.93 -0.84
CA ILE A 237 19.38 -2.76 -0.74
C ILE A 237 19.69 -4.05 0.03
N ARG A 238 20.82 -4.69 -0.26
CA ARG A 238 21.26 -5.91 0.44
C ARG A 238 21.53 -5.65 1.93
N ALA A 239 22.24 -4.56 2.26
CA ALA A 239 22.51 -4.16 3.64
C ALA A 239 21.21 -3.87 4.40
N CYS A 240 20.25 -3.16 3.79
CA CYS A 240 18.92 -2.92 4.36
C CYS A 240 18.19 -4.23 4.63
N THR A 241 18.17 -5.14 3.66
CA THR A 241 17.51 -6.44 3.74
C THR A 241 18.08 -7.28 4.88
N ARG A 242 19.42 -7.33 5.00
CA ARG A 242 20.11 -8.01 6.11
C ARG A 242 19.82 -7.37 7.46
N LEU A 243 19.85 -6.03 7.55
CA LEU A 243 19.56 -5.31 8.79
C LEU A 243 18.12 -5.56 9.28
N LEU A 244 17.18 -5.75 8.35
CA LEU A 244 15.79 -6.10 8.64
C LEU A 244 15.57 -7.60 8.91
N LYS A 245 16.63 -8.41 8.83
CA LYS A 245 16.65 -9.87 8.99
C LYS A 245 15.72 -10.58 8.01
N ILE A 246 15.70 -10.12 6.76
CA ILE A 246 14.94 -10.74 5.68
C ILE A 246 15.86 -11.73 4.96
N GLU A 247 15.39 -12.96 4.79
CA GLU A 247 16.11 -14.03 4.08
C GLU A 247 15.61 -14.22 2.65
N GLY A 248 16.40 -14.96 1.87
CA GLY A 248 16.09 -15.32 0.48
C GLY A 248 16.60 -14.32 -0.55
N ASP A 249 16.83 -14.83 -1.75
CA ASP A 249 17.23 -14.02 -2.90
C ASP A 249 15.98 -13.54 -3.67
N PRO A 250 15.92 -12.26 -4.10
CA PRO A 250 14.78 -11.75 -4.88
C PRO A 250 14.46 -12.59 -6.13
N ALA A 251 15.46 -13.21 -6.75
CA ALA A 251 15.34 -14.00 -7.98
C ALA A 251 14.88 -15.45 -7.77
N ASP A 252 14.83 -15.97 -6.53
CA ASP A 252 14.60 -17.39 -6.24
C ASP A 252 13.33 -17.98 -6.88
N GLN A 253 12.27 -17.18 -6.96
CA GLN A 253 10.96 -17.61 -7.46
C GLN A 253 10.78 -17.42 -8.98
N SER A 254 11.85 -17.09 -9.73
CA SER A 254 11.79 -16.88 -11.18
C SER A 254 12.89 -17.63 -11.92
N ASP A 255 12.48 -18.62 -12.73
CA ASP A 255 13.40 -19.31 -13.64
C ASP A 255 14.06 -18.36 -14.64
N LEU A 256 13.35 -17.33 -15.08
CA LEU A 256 13.88 -16.33 -16.02
C LEU A 256 14.99 -15.49 -15.36
N LEU A 257 14.77 -15.04 -14.12
CA LEU A 257 15.80 -14.28 -13.40
C LEU A 257 16.98 -15.18 -13.03
N ARG A 258 16.74 -16.42 -12.57
CA ARG A 258 17.81 -17.39 -12.29
C ARG A 258 18.65 -17.71 -13.52
N LYS A 259 18.05 -17.76 -14.72
CA LYS A 259 18.80 -17.92 -15.98
C LYS A 259 19.75 -16.75 -16.24
N ARG A 260 19.38 -15.50 -15.91
CA ARG A 260 20.25 -14.32 -16.03
C ARG A 260 21.43 -14.35 -15.05
N LEU A 261 21.23 -14.93 -13.87
CA LEU A 261 22.26 -15.07 -12.83
C LEU A 261 23.26 -16.19 -13.10
N LYS A 262 23.11 -16.97 -14.18
CA LYS A 262 24.07 -18.03 -14.50
C LYS A 262 25.48 -17.44 -14.63
N PRO A 263 26.48 -18.00 -13.93
CA PRO A 263 27.85 -17.47 -13.95
C PRO A 263 28.37 -17.39 -15.38
N LYS A 264 28.89 -16.23 -15.76
CA LYS A 264 29.61 -16.04 -17.02
C LYS A 264 31.11 -16.04 -16.74
N LYS A 265 31.89 -16.71 -17.58
CA LYS A 265 33.34 -16.82 -17.42
C LYS A 265 33.96 -15.41 -17.34
N GLY A 266 34.69 -15.14 -16.26
CA GLY A 266 35.37 -13.86 -16.03
C GLY A 266 34.48 -12.73 -15.48
N GLN A 267 33.22 -13.01 -15.10
CA GLN A 267 32.36 -12.03 -14.44
C GLN A 267 32.21 -12.31 -12.94
N PRO A 268 32.04 -11.28 -12.10
CA PRO A 268 31.71 -11.46 -10.69
C PRO A 268 30.41 -12.26 -10.52
N VAL A 269 30.31 -12.98 -9.40
CA VAL A 269 29.06 -13.66 -9.03
C VAL A 269 27.98 -12.60 -8.80
N ALA A 270 26.94 -12.64 -9.62
CA ALA A 270 25.76 -11.80 -9.47
C ALA A 270 24.70 -12.52 -8.64
N ASP A 271 23.92 -11.75 -7.90
CA ASP A 271 22.76 -12.20 -7.13
C ASP A 271 21.52 -11.39 -7.53
N GLY A 272 20.35 -11.75 -6.99
CA GLY A 272 19.11 -11.07 -7.33
C GLY A 272 19.16 -9.57 -7.06
N PHE A 273 19.80 -9.12 -5.98
CA PHE A 273 19.94 -7.70 -5.66
C PHE A 273 20.67 -6.93 -6.76
N SER A 274 21.78 -7.48 -7.26
CA SER A 274 22.54 -6.90 -8.36
C SER A 274 21.72 -6.89 -9.65
N LEU A 275 21.00 -7.97 -9.93
CA LEU A 275 20.14 -8.08 -11.10
C LEU A 275 19.00 -7.04 -11.11
N LEU A 276 18.35 -6.78 -9.97
CA LEU A 276 17.32 -5.74 -9.89
C LEU A 276 17.87 -4.36 -10.26
N THR A 277 19.11 -4.06 -9.83
CA THR A 277 19.76 -2.79 -10.19
C THR A 277 20.20 -2.75 -11.65
N GLU A 278 20.57 -3.88 -12.23
CA GLU A 278 20.88 -4.00 -13.66
C GLU A 278 19.64 -3.68 -14.51
N PHE A 279 18.48 -4.28 -14.18
CA PHE A 279 17.22 -3.97 -14.88
C PHE A 279 16.87 -2.49 -14.77
N ARG A 280 16.95 -1.89 -13.58
CA ARG A 280 16.72 -0.44 -13.40
C ARG A 280 17.66 0.37 -14.29
N ASN A 281 18.96 0.08 -14.24
CA ASN A 281 19.95 0.84 -14.99
C ASN A 281 19.73 0.70 -16.49
N GLY A 282 19.48 -0.52 -16.95
CA GLY A 282 19.24 -0.85 -18.35
C GLY A 282 18.03 -0.14 -18.95
N VAL A 283 16.94 0.07 -18.19
CA VAL A 283 15.77 0.81 -18.68
C VAL A 283 15.87 2.33 -18.51
N THR A 284 16.85 2.83 -17.73
CA THR A 284 17.03 4.28 -17.48
C THR A 284 18.12 4.93 -18.32
N HIS A 285 19.15 4.19 -18.69
CA HIS A 285 20.29 4.70 -19.43
C HIS A 285 20.11 4.48 -20.94
N SER A 286 20.77 5.31 -21.75
CA SER A 286 20.65 5.28 -23.21
C SER A 286 21.31 4.09 -23.89
N SER A 287 22.09 3.30 -23.15
CA SER A 287 22.74 2.09 -23.67
C SER A 287 21.69 1.01 -23.97
N PRO A 288 21.83 0.26 -25.07
CA PRO A 288 20.93 -0.85 -25.37
C PRO A 288 20.89 -1.87 -24.23
N PHE A 289 19.70 -2.15 -23.71
CA PHE A 289 19.45 -3.18 -22.71
C PHE A 289 18.34 -4.09 -23.20
N ASN A 290 18.66 -5.37 -23.39
CA ASN A 290 17.71 -6.35 -23.89
C ASN A 290 16.99 -7.03 -22.74
N TYR A 291 15.66 -7.04 -22.82
CA TYR A 291 14.75 -7.77 -21.94
C TYR A 291 13.53 -8.21 -22.73
N ASP A 292 12.81 -9.16 -22.16
CA ASP A 292 11.54 -9.66 -22.65
C ASP A 292 10.63 -9.79 -21.41
N MET A 293 9.91 -10.91 -21.25
CA MET A 293 9.07 -11.18 -20.09
C MET A 293 9.81 -11.12 -18.74
N ASP A 294 11.13 -11.28 -18.73
CA ASP A 294 11.93 -11.20 -17.51
C ASP A 294 11.89 -9.83 -16.82
N ILE A 295 11.55 -8.74 -17.52
CA ILE A 295 11.32 -7.44 -16.88
C ILE A 295 10.13 -7.44 -15.93
N PHE A 296 9.05 -8.18 -16.26
CA PHE A 296 7.91 -8.32 -15.36
C PHE A 296 8.28 -9.11 -14.11
N HIS A 297 9.14 -10.13 -14.25
CA HIS A 297 9.65 -10.87 -13.10
C HIS A 297 10.58 -10.02 -12.25
N ALA A 298 11.41 -9.16 -12.86
CA ALA A 298 12.26 -8.21 -12.14
C ALA A 298 11.42 -7.18 -11.37
N TRP A 299 10.33 -6.70 -11.97
CA TRP A 299 9.35 -5.85 -11.29
C TRP A 299 8.69 -6.57 -10.10
N ASP A 300 8.17 -7.78 -10.27
CA ASP A 300 7.53 -8.54 -9.18
C ASP A 300 8.53 -8.84 -8.04
N ALA A 301 9.77 -9.19 -8.36
CA ALA A 301 10.84 -9.39 -7.39
C ALA A 301 11.20 -8.09 -6.64
N SER A 302 11.25 -6.96 -7.34
CA SER A 302 11.51 -5.65 -6.73
C SER A 302 10.39 -5.22 -5.80
N GLN A 303 9.14 -5.38 -6.23
CA GLN A 303 7.97 -5.06 -5.42
C GLN A 303 7.85 -5.98 -4.21
N TRP A 304 8.09 -7.28 -4.38
CA TRP A 304 8.11 -8.24 -3.27
C TRP A 304 9.14 -7.83 -2.23
N LEU A 305 10.36 -7.49 -2.64
CA LEU A 305 11.41 -7.08 -1.72
C LEU A 305 11.02 -5.79 -0.98
N LEU A 306 10.42 -4.83 -1.68
CA LEU A 306 9.94 -3.59 -1.08
C LEU A 306 8.83 -3.84 -0.06
N GLU A 307 7.88 -4.73 -0.38
CA GLU A 307 6.83 -5.17 0.53
C GLU A 307 7.42 -5.85 1.78
N MET A 308 8.38 -6.77 1.60
CA MET A 308 9.04 -7.45 2.73
C MET A 308 9.79 -6.46 3.62
N GLN A 309 10.51 -5.50 3.05
CA GLN A 309 11.19 -4.46 3.82
C GLN A 309 10.22 -3.55 4.57
N LEU A 310 9.10 -3.16 3.96
CA LEU A 310 8.05 -2.36 4.62
C LEU A 310 7.37 -3.12 5.74
N LEU A 311 6.96 -4.37 5.49
CA LEU A 311 6.37 -5.24 6.52
C LEU A 311 7.36 -5.48 7.66
N ALA A 312 8.63 -5.73 7.33
CA ALA A 312 9.65 -5.92 8.34
C ALA A 312 9.83 -4.68 9.21
N LEU A 313 9.82 -3.51 8.58
CA LEU A 313 9.91 -2.20 9.22
C LEU A 313 8.72 -1.97 10.16
N PHE A 314 7.51 -2.36 9.75
CA PHE A 314 6.28 -2.35 10.54
C PHE A 314 6.16 -3.51 11.54
N ASN A 315 7.27 -4.20 11.83
CA ASN A 315 7.33 -5.31 12.79
C ASN A 315 6.41 -6.50 12.47
N TYR A 316 5.99 -6.64 11.21
CA TYR A 316 5.24 -7.80 10.76
C TYR A 316 6.18 -8.93 10.36
N ARG A 317 5.89 -10.16 10.80
CA ARG A 317 6.63 -11.40 10.47
C ARG A 317 5.69 -12.60 10.25
N GLY A 318 4.41 -12.32 9.97
CA GLY A 318 3.39 -13.35 9.83
C GLY A 318 3.36 -14.02 8.45
N LYS A 319 2.19 -14.47 8.03
CA LYS A 319 1.99 -15.02 6.69
C LYS A 319 1.79 -13.90 5.67
N TYR A 320 2.12 -14.11 4.41
CA TYR A 320 1.86 -13.14 3.35
C TYR A 320 1.65 -13.82 2.02
N GLN A 321 1.05 -13.13 1.06
CA GLN A 321 0.90 -13.63 -0.29
C GLN A 321 2.15 -13.28 -1.12
N ASP A 322 2.96 -14.27 -1.50
CA ASP A 322 4.15 -13.99 -2.33
C ASP A 322 3.73 -13.68 -3.76
N ARG A 323 3.79 -12.39 -4.14
CA ARG A 323 3.39 -11.91 -5.47
C ARG A 323 4.19 -12.55 -6.61
N ARG A 324 5.42 -13.00 -6.36
CA ARG A 324 6.26 -13.67 -7.37
C ARG A 324 5.66 -15.03 -7.78
N LEU A 325 4.84 -15.63 -6.92
CA LEU A 325 4.15 -16.91 -7.15
C LEU A 325 2.73 -16.74 -7.70
N GLN A 326 2.15 -15.53 -7.64
CA GLN A 326 0.77 -15.25 -8.03
C GLN A 326 0.52 -15.30 -9.55
N MET A 327 1.50 -15.71 -10.37
CA MET A 327 1.24 -16.08 -11.77
C MET A 327 0.49 -17.42 -11.90
N ARG A 328 0.42 -18.24 -10.83
CA ARG A 328 -0.07 -19.62 -10.92
C ARG A 328 -1.47 -19.87 -10.35
N THR A 329 -1.92 -19.13 -9.32
CA THR A 329 -3.26 -19.30 -8.72
C THR A 329 -3.77 -18.04 -8.01
N TYR A 330 -5.10 -17.81 -8.03
CA TYR A 330 -5.79 -16.79 -7.22
C TYR A 330 -6.13 -17.28 -5.79
N ALA A 331 -5.91 -18.56 -5.52
CA ALA A 331 -6.19 -19.17 -4.22
C ALA A 331 -4.98 -19.01 -3.28
N GLY A 332 -5.04 -18.03 -2.37
CA GLY A 332 -4.57 -18.14 -0.98
C GLY A 332 -3.22 -18.80 -0.67
N ASN A 333 -2.25 -18.80 -1.60
CA ASN A 333 -0.93 -19.36 -1.36
C ASN A 333 -0.14 -18.40 -0.46
N LEU A 334 -0.39 -18.54 0.85
CA LEU A 334 0.30 -17.79 1.88
C LEU A 334 1.65 -18.43 2.15
N ALA A 335 2.71 -17.66 1.94
CA ALA A 335 4.05 -17.97 2.40
C ALA A 335 4.25 -17.46 3.84
N THR A 336 5.21 -18.04 4.54
CA THR A 336 5.70 -17.50 5.82
C THR A 336 6.72 -16.41 5.54
N PHE A 337 6.66 -15.30 6.29
CA PHE A 337 7.65 -14.23 6.18
C PHE A 337 9.07 -14.80 6.28
N PRO A 338 9.97 -14.49 5.33
CA PRO A 338 11.32 -15.04 5.33
C PRO A 338 12.18 -14.26 6.32
N ALA A 339 12.23 -14.73 7.57
CA ALA A 339 13.02 -14.13 8.64
C ALA A 339 14.11 -15.06 9.16
N ALA A 340 15.27 -14.45 9.46
CA ALA A 340 16.41 -15.09 10.12
C ALA A 340 16.26 -15.12 11.66
#